data_AF-A0AAV6SUQ2-F1
#
_entry.id   AF-A0AAV6SUQ2-F1
#
_cell.length_a   1.000
_cell.length_b   1.000
_cell.length_c   1.000
_cell.angle_alpha   90.00
_cell.angle_beta   90.00
_cell.angle_gamma   90.00
#
_symmetry.space_group_name_H-M   'P 1'
#
loop_
_entity.id
_entity.type
_entity.pdbx_description
1 polymer ?
#
loop_
_entity_poly.entity_id
_entity_poly.type
_entity_poly.pdbx_seq_one_letter_code
_entity_poly.pdbx_strand_id
1 'polypeptide(L)' 'MIFRTVVAQAKKYPGLIPQLFFICLGLGGASLYLLRLARSPYVVWNRTKDPEPWNNLDPTYQYKVTECTCSLSL' A
#
# COMPACT_ATOMS: atom_id res chain seq x y z
N MET A 1 -5.54 -4.43 -24.84
CA MET A 1 -6.06 -3.36 -25.74
C MET A 1 -6.42 -2.06 -25.01
N ILE A 2 -7.04 -2.13 -23.83
CA ILE A 2 -7.46 -0.95 -23.04
C ILE A 2 -6.33 0.04 -22.67
N PHE A 3 -5.13 -0.44 -22.32
CA PHE A 3 -4.05 0.48 -21.90
C PHE A 3 -3.59 1.42 -23.02
N ARG A 4 -3.56 0.94 -24.27
CA ARG A 4 -3.13 1.73 -25.42
C ARG A 4 -4.14 2.83 -25.76
N THR A 5 -5.44 2.56 -25.60
CA THR A 5 -6.48 3.56 -25.82
C THR A 5 -6.46 4.62 -24.72
N VAL A 6 -6.30 4.24 -23.45
CA VAL A 6 -6.16 5.19 -22.33
C VAL A 6 -4.96 6.12 -22.53
N VAL A 7 -3.80 5.60 -22.94
CA VAL A 7 -2.60 6.41 -23.21
C VAL A 7 -2.81 7.36 -24.40
N ALA A 8 -3.49 6.90 -25.46
CA ALA A 8 -3.81 7.75 -26.61
C ALA A 8 -4.81 8.87 -26.24
N GLN A 9 -5.78 8.59 -25.37
CA GLN A 9 -6.74 9.58 -24.87
C GLN A 9 -6.07 10.60 -23.94
N ALA A 10 -5.17 10.16 -23.05
CA ALA A 10 -4.41 11.03 -22.16
C ALA A 10 -3.49 11.99 -22.94
N LYS A 11 -2.91 11.55 -24.07
CA LYS A 11 -2.13 12.42 -24.98
C LYS A 11 -2.99 13.43 -25.74
N LYS A 12 -4.24 13.07 -26.07
CA LYS A 12 -5.17 13.93 -26.81
C LYS A 12 -5.73 15.06 -25.94
N TYR A 13 -5.90 14.82 -24.64
CA TYR A 13 -6.43 15.79 -23.68
C TYR A 13 -5.45 15.98 -22.51
N PRO A 14 -4.58 17.02 -22.53
CA PRO A 14 -3.52 17.19 -21.52
C PRO A 14 -4.07 17.42 -20.11
N GLY A 15 -5.32 17.90 -19.97
CA GLY A 15 -5.97 18.12 -18.66
C GLY A 15 -6.39 16.84 -17.92
N LEU A 16 -6.42 15.67 -18.57
CA LEU A 16 -6.77 14.39 -17.93
C LEU A 16 -5.59 13.74 -17.18
N ILE A 17 -4.35 14.14 -17.51
CA ILE A 17 -3.12 13.56 -16.96
C ILE A 17 -3.00 13.80 -15.44
N PRO A 18 -3.21 15.03 -14.91
CA PRO A 18 -3.15 15.28 -13.48
C PRO A 18 -4.18 14.47 -12.70
N GLN A 19 -5.39 14.33 -13.24
CA GLN A 19 -6.47 13.58 -12.58
C GLN A 19 -6.16 12.08 -12.49
N LEU A 20 -5.63 11.48 -13.56
CA LEU A 20 -5.18 10.08 -13.53
C LEU A 20 -4.03 9.87 -12.54
N PHE A 21 -3.09 10.83 -12.45
CA PHE A 21 -1.99 10.76 -11.50
C PHE A 21 -2.49 10.69 -10.04
N PHE A 22 -3.41 11.57 -9.65
CA PHE A 22 -3.98 11.54 -8.29
C PHE A 22 -4.76 10.26 -8.00
N ILE A 23 -5.51 9.74 -8.99
CA ILE A 23 -6.25 8.47 -8.83
C ILE A 23 -5.27 7.31 -8.67
N CYS A 24 -4.24 7.21 -9.51
CA CYS A 24 -3.21 6.18 -9.40
C CYS A 24 -2.43 6.29 -8.09
N LEU A 25 -2.13 7.50 -7.64
CA LEU A 25 -1.44 7.75 -6.37
C LEU A 25 -2.31 7.35 -5.18
N GLY A 26 -3.60 7.70 -5.18
CA GLY A 26 -4.55 7.29 -4.14
C GLY A 26 -4.78 5.78 -4.11
N LEU A 27 -4.99 5.17 -5.29
CA LEU A 27 -5.17 3.72 -5.41
C LEU A 27 -3.90 2.96 -5.03
N GLY A 28 -2.73 3.47 -5.42
CA GLY A 28 -1.43 2.94 -5.05
C GLY A 28 -1.18 3.02 -3.55
N GLY A 29 -1.44 4.17 -2.93
CA GLY A 29 -1.34 4.36 -1.49
C GLY A 29 -2.27 3.45 -0.70
N ALA A 30 -3.53 3.33 -1.12
CA ALA A 30 -4.49 2.40 -0.53
C ALA A 30 -4.03 0.94 -0.69
N SER A 31 -3.53 0.57 -1.87
CA SER A 31 -3.03 -0.79 -2.13
C SER A 31 -1.80 -1.12 -1.28
N LEU A 32 -0.87 -0.17 -1.13
CA LEU A 32 0.31 -0.31 -0.26
C LEU A 32 -0.10 -0.46 1.21
N TYR A 33 -1.10 0.30 1.67
CA TYR A 33 -1.63 0.17 3.02
C TYR A 33 -2.24 -1.22 3.26
N LEU A 34 -3.01 -1.72 2.31
CA LEU A 34 -3.58 -3.07 2.37
C LEU A 34 -2.50 -4.15 2.35
N LEU A 35 -1.44 -4.02 1.53
CA LEU A 35 -0.31 -4.94 1.52
C LEU A 35 0.48 -4.94 2.84
N ARG A 36 0.64 -3.76 3.46
CA ARG A 36 1.22 -3.63 4.79
C ARG A 36 0.34 -4.29 5.85
N LEU A 37 -0.97 -4.07 5.79
CA LEU A 37 -1.93 -4.68 6.72
C LEU A 37 -2.00 -6.20 6.56
N ALA A 38 -1.94 -6.69 5.32
CA ALA A 38 -1.84 -8.09 4.96
C ALA A 38 -0.63 -8.77 5.60
N ARG A 39 0.49 -8.07 5.75
CA ARG A 39 1.72 -8.60 6.38
C ARG A 39 1.70 -8.61 7.91
N SER A 40 0.60 -8.22 8.54
CA SER A 40 0.44 -8.25 9.99
C SER A 40 0.55 -9.68 10.54
N PRO A 41 1.17 -9.89 11.72
CA PRO A 41 1.33 -11.22 12.32
C PRO A 41 0.01 -11.91 12.69
N TYR A 42 -1.10 -11.17 12.69
CA TYR A 42 -2.45 -11.70 12.88
C TYR A 42 -3.07 -12.27 11.59
N VAL A 43 -2.46 -12.05 10.44
CA VAL A 43 -2.96 -12.51 9.14
C VAL A 43 -2.15 -13.73 8.70
N VAL A 44 -2.73 -14.91 8.91
CA VAL A 44 -2.08 -16.19 8.56
C VAL A 44 -2.33 -16.51 7.09
N TRP A 45 -1.31 -16.32 6.25
CA TRP A 45 -1.34 -16.68 4.83
C TRP A 45 -1.17 -18.17 4.56
N ASN A 46 -0.45 -18.88 5.43
CA ASN A 46 -0.16 -20.30 5.27
C ASN A 46 -0.56 -21.09 6.52
N ARG A 47 -1.81 -21.54 6.54
CA ARG A 47 -2.42 -22.22 7.70
C ARG A 47 -1.85 -23.61 7.96
N THR A 48 -1.12 -24.19 7.00
CA THR A 48 -0.65 -25.59 7.07
C THR A 48 0.78 -25.73 7.57
N LYS A 49 1.64 -24.73 7.37
CA LYS A 49 3.07 -24.81 7.76
C LYS A 49 3.40 -24.12 9.08
N ASP A 50 2.59 -23.15 9.49
CA ASP A 50 2.84 -22.34 10.68
C ASP A 50 1.55 -22.23 11.50
N PRO A 51 1.23 -23.25 12.33
CA PRO A 51 0.04 -23.23 13.18
C PRO A 51 0.08 -22.10 14.22
N GLU A 52 1.26 -21.56 14.51
CA GLU A 52 1.52 -20.58 15.57
C GLU A 52 2.31 -19.38 15.04
N PRO A 53 1.64 -18.33 14.52
CA PRO A 53 2.30 -17.22 13.83
C PRO A 53 3.22 -16.36 14.72
N TRP A 54 3.14 -16.51 16.05
CA TRP A 54 3.97 -15.77 17.00
C TRP A 54 5.37 -16.36 17.20
N ASN A 55 5.61 -17.61 16.80
CA ASN A 55 6.90 -18.28 17.00
C ASN A 55 8.00 -17.77 16.05
N ASN A 56 7.61 -17.14 14.93
CA ASN A 56 8.52 -16.58 13.92
C ASN A 56 8.78 -15.07 14.10
N LEU A 57 8.30 -14.48 15.20
CA LEU A 57 8.55 -13.08 15.50
C LEU A 57 9.94 -12.95 16.13
N ASP A 58 10.83 -12.19 15.48
CA ASP A 58 12.11 -11.83 16.08
C ASP A 58 11.85 -11.05 17.37
N PRO A 59 12.57 -11.30 18.48
CA PRO A 59 12.39 -10.57 19.74
C PRO A 59 12.61 -9.05 19.61
N THR A 60 13.21 -8.59 18.51
CA THR A 60 13.38 -7.16 18.15
C THR A 60 12.18 -6.56 17.40
N TYR A 61 11.12 -7.34 17.12
CA TYR A 61 9.98 -6.88 16.34
C TYR A 61 9.12 -5.85 17.11
N GLN A 62 9.32 -4.56 16.81
CA GLN A 62 8.43 -3.50 17.27
C GLN A 62 7.24 -3.35 16.32
N TYR A 63 6.07 -3.80 16.77
CA TYR A 63 4.80 -3.68 16.02
C TYR A 63 4.30 -2.23 15.88
N LYS A 64 4.79 -1.33 16.72
CA LYS A 64 4.43 0.09 16.72
C LYS A 64 5.36 0.82 15.75
N VAL A 65 4.83 1.12 14.57
CA VAL A 65 5.45 2.12 13.70
C VAL A 65 5.25 3.45 14.42
N THR A 66 6.30 3.97 15.06
CA THR A 66 6.28 5.32 15.62
C THR A 66 5.98 6.28 14.49
N GLU A 67 4.84 6.94 14.59
CA GLU A 67 4.32 7.87 13.60
C GLU A 67 5.21 9.12 13.62
N CYS A 68 6.26 9.14 12.80
CA CYS A 68 6.89 10.40 12.42
C CYS A 68 5.90 11.16 11.52
N THR A 69 5.24 12.19 12.04
CA THR A 69 5.38 13.60 11.62
C THR A 69 4.30 14.43 12.34
N CYS A 70 4.53 14.73 13.61
CA CYS A 70 3.98 15.93 14.23
C CYS A 70 5.14 16.75 14.80
N SER A 71 5.97 17.29 13.90
CA SER A 71 6.78 18.49 14.17
C SER A 71 6.09 19.68 13.53
N LEU A 72 4.80 19.86 13.84
CA LEU A 72 4.07 21.08 13.54
C LEU A 72 3.15 21.39 14.73
N SER A 73 3.72 21.42 15.93
CA SER A 73 3.15 22.17 17.05
C SER A 73 3.54 23.63 16.85
N LEU A 74 2.61 24.40 16.28
CA LEU A 74 2.53 25.84 16.43
C LEU A 74 1.37 26.11 17.41
#